data_AF-A0A7V5S254-F1
#
_entry.id   AF-A0A7V5S254-F1
#
_cell.length_a   1.000
_cell.length_b   1.000
_cell.length_c   1.000
_cell.angle_alpha   90.00
_cell.angle_beta   90.00
_cell.angle_gamma   90.00
#
_symmetry.space_group_name_H-M   'P 1'
#
loop_
_entity.id
_entity.type
_entity.pdbx_description
1 polymer ?
#
loop_
_entity_poly.entity_id
_entity_poly.type
_entity_poly.pdbx_seq_one_letter_code
_entity_poly.pdbx_strand_id
1 'polypeptide(L)'
;MLGSERTHDAPYPPQEGRIASRARWDAFARRLRTHLRFALGLTPDLLPAPLRALRAESHRGDGFRIERFALETLPGFYLTGSLFIPETPAGKRAPAMLQPHGHFEQGRFNEADVLRAVALAQAGVYVLSYDMVGYNDQFQLPHWGAEPLEWRRWGFSRAGLQTWNSLCAFEWLRRQPEIDPERIGCSGISGGGTQTFLLSAVEPRLSCAAPVKMVSSIMQGGCVCENAPLLRLFAGNPEVVALVAPRPLLLISDSGDWTRDNPEVVAPYLQRVYRLFRAESQFQLAHYSEGHQWGAAPRRAYYEWLARVWSLPRVPQDPALQWESLVPALRVWGDALPKPADAPTGDAVFRLFQQGAREAVARWRRTRRFETEAREAILSMLGLERIQDALNDPIPEAWQGALETPKAARRAVVFGDARARRYEREGYAILRLPELPRVETPSSYAYFATYNLTPDAARARAMLGLLLRLKPKATRLAAVAQGEWGVLCGLACAVAQIPLDAQEVAESSPLDLPCYERIGGWETVQRLASGA
;
A
#
# COMPACT_ATOMS: atom_id res chain seq x y z
N MET A 1 -12.96 -23.94 -1.49
CA MET A 1 -11.56 -23.79 -1.07
C MET A 1 -10.98 -22.54 -1.70
N LEU A 2 -10.73 -21.50 -0.89
CA LEU A 2 -9.67 -20.54 -1.22
C LEU A 2 -8.38 -21.38 -1.36
N GLY A 3 -7.53 -21.10 -2.34
CA GLY A 3 -6.37 -21.95 -2.68
C GLY A 3 -5.40 -22.21 -1.52
N SER A 4 -4.34 -22.96 -1.78
CA SER A 4 -3.23 -23.15 -0.83
C SER A 4 -2.77 -21.80 -0.25
N GLU A 5 -2.44 -21.79 1.04
CA GLU A 5 -1.91 -20.60 1.72
C GLU A 5 -0.75 -20.00 0.92
N ARG A 6 -0.85 -18.70 0.62
CA ARG A 6 0.22 -17.96 -0.05
C ARG A 6 1.12 -17.30 0.98
N THR A 7 2.42 -17.38 0.74
CA THR A 7 3.45 -16.63 1.48
C THR A 7 4.13 -15.64 0.53
N HIS A 8 5.08 -14.86 1.06
CA HIS A 8 5.92 -13.98 0.25
C HIS A 8 6.76 -14.70 -0.82
N ASP A 9 7.00 -16.01 -0.67
CA ASP A 9 7.73 -16.83 -1.65
C ASP A 9 6.79 -17.58 -2.59
N ALA A 10 5.47 -17.42 -2.44
CA ALA A 10 4.51 -18.02 -3.35
C ALA A 10 4.59 -17.28 -4.71
N PRO A 11 4.89 -17.98 -5.81
CA PRO A 11 4.94 -17.35 -7.12
C PRO A 11 3.60 -16.72 -7.49
N TYR A 12 3.65 -15.48 -7.98
CA TYR A 12 2.52 -14.72 -8.46
C TYR A 12 2.87 -14.02 -9.78
N PRO A 13 2.91 -14.76 -10.90
CA PRO A 13 3.14 -14.18 -12.21
C PRO A 13 2.02 -13.19 -12.58
N PRO A 14 2.33 -12.13 -13.34
CA PRO A 14 1.34 -11.15 -13.76
C PRO A 14 0.27 -11.78 -14.66
N GLN A 15 -0.97 -11.29 -14.56
CA GLN A 15 -2.08 -11.86 -15.32
C GLN A 15 -2.24 -11.20 -16.70
N GLU A 16 -1.97 -11.98 -17.74
CA GLU A 16 -2.03 -11.55 -19.14
C GLU A 16 -3.40 -11.01 -19.59
N GLY A 17 -4.49 -11.54 -19.03
CA GLY A 17 -5.85 -11.09 -19.35
C GLY A 17 -6.10 -9.62 -19.04
N ARG A 18 -5.35 -9.05 -18.06
CA ARG A 18 -5.45 -7.64 -17.63
C ARG A 18 -4.91 -6.67 -18.68
N ILE A 19 -4.00 -7.12 -19.53
CA ILE A 19 -3.32 -6.31 -20.55
C ILE A 19 -3.77 -6.65 -21.97
N ALA A 20 -4.89 -7.35 -22.13
CA ALA A 20 -5.46 -7.67 -23.44
C ALA A 20 -5.97 -6.43 -24.21
N SER A 21 -6.27 -5.32 -23.52
CA SER A 21 -6.57 -4.03 -24.14
C SER A 21 -6.32 -2.89 -23.18
N ARG A 22 -6.19 -1.67 -23.72
CA ARG A 22 -6.01 -0.46 -22.92
C ARG A 22 -7.17 -0.25 -21.93
N ALA A 23 -8.41 -0.48 -22.36
CA ALA A 23 -9.58 -0.34 -21.50
C ALA A 23 -9.59 -1.32 -20.31
N ARG A 24 -9.16 -2.58 -20.53
CA ARG A 24 -9.02 -3.57 -19.47
C ARG A 24 -7.93 -3.18 -18.48
N TRP A 25 -6.77 -2.76 -18.98
CA TRP A 25 -5.69 -2.27 -18.14
C TRP A 25 -6.11 -1.05 -17.32
N ASP A 26 -6.74 -0.05 -17.93
CA ASP A 26 -7.16 1.16 -17.22
C ASP A 26 -8.19 0.87 -16.12
N ALA A 27 -9.12 -0.07 -16.36
CA ALA A 27 -10.08 -0.52 -15.35
C ALA A 27 -9.38 -1.21 -14.17
N PHE A 28 -8.47 -2.15 -14.47
CA PHE A 28 -7.68 -2.84 -13.46
C PHE A 28 -6.78 -1.88 -12.69
N ALA A 29 -6.08 -0.97 -13.37
CA ALA A 29 -5.17 -0.01 -12.77
C ALA A 29 -5.89 0.93 -11.79
N ARG A 30 -7.10 1.41 -12.14
CA ARG A 30 -7.93 2.20 -11.21
C ARG A 30 -8.33 1.38 -9.98
N ARG A 31 -8.77 0.13 -10.19
CA ARG A 31 -9.17 -0.76 -9.09
C ARG A 31 -7.98 -1.06 -8.17
N LEU A 32 -6.82 -1.39 -8.74
CA LEU A 32 -5.62 -1.70 -7.99
C LEU A 32 -5.13 -0.47 -7.20
N ARG A 33 -5.08 0.73 -7.79
CA ARG A 33 -4.73 1.95 -7.05
C ARG A 33 -5.66 2.19 -5.85
N THR A 34 -6.96 2.00 -6.03
CA THR A 34 -7.95 2.11 -4.95
C THR A 34 -7.70 1.10 -3.84
N HIS A 35 -7.41 -0.15 -4.22
CA HIS A 35 -7.07 -1.21 -3.29
C HIS A 35 -5.77 -0.95 -2.52
N LEU A 36 -4.69 -0.54 -3.21
CA LEU A 36 -3.41 -0.21 -2.60
C LEU A 36 -3.54 0.93 -1.59
N ARG A 37 -4.26 2.01 -1.93
CA ARG A 37 -4.54 3.10 -0.99
C ARG A 37 -5.25 2.61 0.27
N PHE A 38 -6.24 1.73 0.10
CA PHE A 38 -6.94 1.14 1.24
C PHE A 38 -6.04 0.25 2.11
N ALA A 39 -5.32 -0.69 1.50
CA ALA A 39 -4.40 -1.61 2.19
C ALA A 39 -3.29 -0.86 2.95
N LEU A 40 -2.81 0.27 2.41
CA LEU A 40 -1.80 1.13 3.03
C LEU A 40 -2.36 2.12 4.07
N GLY A 41 -3.65 2.04 4.42
CA GLY A 41 -4.27 2.92 5.41
C GLY A 41 -4.53 4.36 4.94
N LEU A 42 -4.42 4.61 3.63
CA LEU A 42 -4.58 5.93 2.99
C LEU A 42 -6.03 6.24 2.60
N THR A 43 -6.97 5.30 2.80
CA THR A 43 -8.41 5.49 2.54
C THR A 43 -9.22 5.31 3.83
N PRO A 44 -10.09 6.27 4.20
CA PRO A 44 -10.21 7.62 3.63
C PRO A 44 -8.93 8.43 3.75
N ASP A 45 -8.81 9.56 3.06
CA ASP A 45 -7.60 10.39 3.13
C ASP A 45 -7.25 10.73 4.60
N LEU A 46 -5.97 10.63 4.96
CA LEU A 46 -5.48 11.10 6.26
C LEU A 46 -5.67 12.62 6.38
N LEU A 47 -5.63 13.13 7.61
CA LEU A 47 -5.59 14.57 7.83
C LEU A 47 -4.35 15.17 7.14
N PRO A 48 -4.42 16.44 6.68
CA PRO A 48 -3.27 17.11 6.09
C PRO A 48 -2.04 17.01 7.00
N ALA A 49 -0.92 16.52 6.46
CA ALA A 49 0.34 16.42 7.20
C ALA A 49 0.86 17.81 7.61
N PRO A 50 1.52 17.96 8.77
CA PRO A 50 2.15 19.22 9.18
C PRO A 50 3.20 19.72 8.19
N LEU A 51 4.03 18.80 7.67
CA LEU A 51 5.15 19.08 6.75
C LEU A 51 6.14 20.14 7.27
N ARG A 52 6.29 20.23 8.60
CA ARG A 52 7.29 21.09 9.24
C ARG A 52 8.64 20.39 9.18
N ALA A 53 9.59 20.99 8.47
CA ALA A 53 10.94 20.45 8.34
C ALA A 53 11.91 21.13 9.32
N LEU A 54 12.66 20.33 10.07
CA LEU A 54 13.81 20.74 10.85
C LEU A 54 15.07 20.45 10.02
N ARG A 55 15.92 21.47 9.86
CA ARG A 55 17.07 21.44 8.96
C ARG A 55 18.29 22.09 9.61
N ALA A 56 19.48 21.52 9.38
CA ALA A 56 20.75 22.11 9.78
C ALA A 56 21.86 21.67 8.83
N GLU A 57 22.64 22.61 8.27
CA GLU A 57 23.82 22.28 7.47
C GLU A 57 24.82 21.49 8.34
N SER A 58 25.33 20.39 7.79
CA SER A 58 26.25 19.49 8.49
C SER A 58 27.53 19.20 7.73
N HIS A 59 27.55 19.44 6.41
CA HIS A 59 28.73 19.24 5.59
C HIS A 59 28.67 20.06 4.30
N ARG A 60 29.84 20.52 3.86
CA ARG A 60 30.05 21.14 2.55
C ARG A 60 31.15 20.37 1.83
N GLY A 61 30.80 19.76 0.70
CA GLY A 61 31.70 18.98 -0.14
C GLY A 61 31.92 19.65 -1.50
N ASP A 62 32.61 18.96 -2.40
CA ASP A 62 32.84 19.44 -3.76
C ASP A 62 31.55 19.32 -4.60
N GLY A 63 30.92 20.46 -4.90
CA GLY A 63 29.73 20.55 -5.74
C GLY A 63 28.40 20.25 -5.04
N PHE A 64 28.40 19.99 -3.73
CA PHE A 64 27.19 19.72 -2.95
C PHE A 64 27.36 20.13 -1.47
N ARG A 65 26.24 20.26 -0.77
CA ARG A 65 26.18 20.32 0.70
C ARG A 65 25.17 19.32 1.24
N ILE A 66 25.32 18.95 2.51
CA ILE A 66 24.40 18.09 3.23
C ILE A 66 23.74 18.90 4.34
N GLU A 67 22.43 18.76 4.45
CA GLU A 67 21.69 19.15 5.63
C GLU A 67 21.10 17.93 6.35
N ARG A 68 21.21 17.94 7.68
CA ARG A 68 20.41 17.09 8.57
C ARG A 68 18.95 17.43 8.35
N PHE A 69 18.10 16.42 8.24
CA PHE A 69 16.71 16.64 7.87
C PHE A 69 15.76 15.79 8.74
N ALA A 70 14.76 16.43 9.32
CA ALA A 70 13.61 15.75 9.91
C ALA A 70 12.32 16.43 9.45
N LEU A 71 11.36 15.68 8.91
CA LEU A 71 10.07 16.17 8.45
C LEU A 71 8.96 15.61 9.32
N GLU A 72 8.14 16.47 9.91
CA GLU A 72 6.97 16.04 10.66
C GLU A 72 5.83 15.60 9.73
N THR A 73 5.54 14.30 9.71
CA THR A 73 4.57 13.67 8.78
C THR A 73 3.23 13.34 9.44
N LEU A 74 3.20 13.18 10.76
CA LEU A 74 2.02 13.22 11.63
C LEU A 74 2.37 14.11 12.84
N PRO A 75 1.41 14.64 13.62
CA PRO A 75 1.72 15.51 14.75
C PRO A 75 2.75 14.87 15.72
N GLY A 76 3.94 15.45 15.82
CA GLY A 76 5.06 14.94 16.61
C GLY A 76 5.79 13.71 16.03
N PHE A 77 5.36 13.14 14.90
CA PHE A 77 6.03 12.01 14.24
C PHE A 77 6.90 12.49 13.07
N TYR A 78 8.16 12.07 13.08
CA TYR A 78 9.19 12.56 12.17
C TYR A 78 9.69 11.45 11.23
N LEU A 79 9.76 11.81 9.95
CA LEU A 79 10.63 11.17 8.97
C LEU A 79 12.02 11.80 9.07
N THR A 80 13.03 11.00 9.40
CA THR A 80 14.42 11.43 9.54
C THR A 80 15.23 11.11 8.28
N GLY A 81 16.22 11.92 7.95
CA GLY A 81 17.05 11.72 6.77
C GLY A 81 18.13 12.78 6.57
N SER A 82 18.70 12.81 5.36
CA SER A 82 19.65 13.80 4.90
C SER A 82 19.22 14.38 3.56
N LEU A 83 19.26 15.70 3.47
CA LEU A 83 19.01 16.44 2.24
C LEU A 83 20.36 16.81 1.61
N PHE A 84 20.66 16.21 0.46
CA PHE A 84 21.81 16.57 -0.37
C PHE A 84 21.37 17.66 -1.33
N ILE A 85 22.08 18.79 -1.29
CA ILE A 85 21.73 19.99 -2.04
C ILE A 85 22.84 20.27 -3.05
N PRO A 86 22.52 20.42 -4.35
CA PRO A 86 23.48 20.80 -5.36
C PRO A 86 23.99 22.24 -5.14
N GLU A 87 25.30 22.46 -5.24
CA GLU A 87 25.86 23.82 -5.30
C GLU A 87 25.62 24.46 -6.69
N THR A 88 25.47 23.64 -7.72
CA THR A 88 25.08 24.08 -9.07
C THR A 88 23.82 23.31 -9.52
N PRO A 89 22.62 23.84 -9.23
CA PRO A 89 21.36 23.18 -9.57
C PRO A 89 21.17 22.98 -11.10
N ALA A 90 20.55 21.87 -11.52
CA ALA A 90 20.27 21.56 -12.92
C ALA A 90 19.05 22.35 -13.46
N GLY A 91 19.24 23.67 -13.58
CA GLY A 91 18.25 24.65 -14.00
C GLY A 91 17.84 25.61 -12.88
N LYS A 92 17.03 26.63 -13.21
CA LYS A 92 16.53 27.62 -12.25
C LYS A 92 15.71 26.97 -11.11
N ARG A 93 14.96 25.93 -11.46
CA ARG A 93 14.35 24.99 -10.52
C ARG A 93 14.87 23.62 -10.89
N ALA A 94 15.41 22.89 -9.92
CA ALA A 94 16.13 21.66 -10.17
C ALA A 94 15.27 20.41 -9.91
N PRO A 95 15.57 19.28 -10.57
CA PRO A 95 14.94 18.01 -10.25
C PRO A 95 15.28 17.57 -8.81
N ALA A 96 14.43 16.71 -8.25
CA ALA A 96 14.64 16.10 -6.95
C ALA A 96 14.41 14.59 -6.96
N MET A 97 15.22 13.84 -6.21
CA MET A 97 15.13 12.39 -6.07
C MET A 97 14.80 12.02 -4.63
N LEU A 98 13.69 11.30 -4.44
CA LEU A 98 13.40 10.58 -3.21
C LEU A 98 14.20 9.27 -3.19
N GLN A 99 14.91 9.03 -2.09
CA GLN A 99 15.83 7.92 -1.95
C GLN A 99 15.51 7.10 -0.69
N PRO A 100 14.49 6.21 -0.73
CA PRO A 100 14.34 5.20 0.31
C PRO A 100 15.44 4.14 0.20
N HIS A 101 16.01 3.71 1.33
CA HIS A 101 17.05 2.69 1.38
C HIS A 101 16.48 1.27 1.51
N GLY A 102 17.31 0.23 1.37
CA GLY A 102 16.97 -1.18 1.60
C GLY A 102 17.31 -1.68 3.01
N HIS A 103 17.01 -2.95 3.30
CA HIS A 103 17.30 -3.61 4.59
C HIS A 103 18.77 -4.03 4.72
N PHE A 104 19.68 -3.11 4.50
CA PHE A 104 21.10 -3.33 4.77
C PHE A 104 21.42 -2.93 6.22
N GLU A 105 22.54 -3.44 6.74
CA GLU A 105 22.97 -3.22 8.13
C GLU A 105 23.03 -1.73 8.49
N GLN A 106 23.56 -0.89 7.59
CA GLN A 106 23.74 0.53 7.87
C GLN A 106 22.56 1.40 7.38
N GLY A 107 21.48 0.81 6.89
CA GLY A 107 20.28 1.53 6.45
C GLY A 107 20.60 2.51 5.32
N ARG A 108 20.33 3.81 5.47
CA ARG A 108 20.65 4.81 4.43
C ARG A 108 22.14 5.19 4.36
N PHE A 109 22.96 4.72 5.30
CA PHE A 109 24.39 5.05 5.35
C PHE A 109 25.27 4.10 4.53
N ASN A 110 24.71 3.08 3.87
CA ASN A 110 25.54 2.20 3.06
C ASN A 110 26.22 2.99 1.94
N GLU A 111 27.43 2.55 1.60
CA GLU A 111 28.26 3.11 0.53
C GLU A 111 27.46 3.46 -0.73
N ALA A 112 26.75 2.50 -1.33
CA ALA A 112 26.04 2.71 -2.59
C ALA A 112 24.95 3.79 -2.52
N ASP A 113 24.29 3.95 -1.37
CA ASP A 113 23.28 4.98 -1.15
C ASP A 113 23.92 6.36 -0.99
N VAL A 114 25.04 6.45 -0.26
CA VAL A 114 25.78 7.70 -0.06
C VAL A 114 26.41 8.17 -1.37
N LEU A 115 27.12 7.29 -2.09
CA LEU A 115 27.75 7.60 -3.37
C LEU A 115 26.72 8.10 -4.39
N ARG A 116 25.56 7.44 -4.48
CA ARG A 116 24.47 7.85 -5.36
C ARG A 116 23.89 9.21 -5.00
N ALA A 117 23.66 9.48 -3.72
CA ALA A 117 23.13 10.75 -3.29
C ALA A 117 24.09 11.91 -3.63
N VAL A 118 25.39 11.71 -3.41
CA VAL A 118 26.43 12.69 -3.77
C VAL A 118 26.53 12.86 -5.29
N ALA A 119 26.60 11.77 -6.05
CA ALA A 119 26.69 11.81 -7.51
C ALA A 119 25.55 12.61 -8.15
N LEU A 120 24.32 12.40 -7.67
CA LEU A 120 23.14 13.13 -8.12
C LEU A 120 23.19 14.61 -7.72
N ALA A 121 23.59 14.92 -6.49
CA ALA A 121 23.76 16.30 -6.04
C ALA A 121 24.83 17.05 -6.85
N GLN A 122 25.97 16.43 -7.11
CA GLN A 122 26.98 16.98 -8.00
C GLN A 122 26.43 17.18 -9.42
N ALA A 123 25.54 16.32 -9.92
CA ALA A 123 24.88 16.50 -11.21
C ALA A 123 23.75 17.57 -11.23
N GLY A 124 23.50 18.25 -10.10
CA GLY A 124 22.52 19.32 -10.00
C GLY A 124 21.13 18.89 -9.52
N VAL A 125 21.00 17.71 -8.92
CA VAL A 125 19.73 17.12 -8.44
C VAL A 125 19.65 17.20 -6.92
N TYR A 126 18.54 17.66 -6.35
CA TYR A 126 18.30 17.54 -4.90
C TYR A 126 18.04 16.08 -4.53
N VAL A 127 18.64 15.56 -3.48
CA VAL A 127 18.37 14.18 -3.02
C VAL A 127 17.91 14.20 -1.59
N LEU A 128 16.72 13.65 -1.34
CA LEU A 128 16.25 13.39 0.01
C LEU A 128 16.37 11.89 0.28
N SER A 129 17.41 11.52 1.03
CA SER A 129 17.64 10.15 1.51
C SER A 129 17.10 10.04 2.93
N TYR A 130 16.19 9.10 3.19
CA TYR A 130 15.43 9.08 4.43
C TYR A 130 15.23 7.68 5.00
N ASP A 131 15.08 7.64 6.33
CA ASP A 131 15.01 6.42 7.12
C ASP A 131 13.71 5.64 6.90
N MET A 132 13.84 4.32 6.85
CA MET A 132 12.74 3.41 7.19
C MET A 132 12.29 3.64 8.63
N VAL A 133 11.06 3.22 8.95
CA VAL A 133 10.57 3.27 10.33
C VAL A 133 11.46 2.36 11.20
N GLY A 134 12.01 2.91 12.28
CA GLY A 134 12.90 2.21 13.21
C GLY A 134 14.32 1.96 12.74
N TYR A 135 14.76 2.62 11.66
CA TYR A 135 16.14 2.59 11.19
C TYR A 135 16.89 3.88 11.51
N ASN A 136 18.20 3.76 11.66
CA ASN A 136 19.16 4.85 11.84
C ASN A 136 18.73 5.90 12.89
N ASP A 137 18.15 7.03 12.49
CA ASP A 137 17.76 8.11 13.41
C ASP A 137 16.23 8.15 13.67
N GLN A 138 15.45 7.29 13.00
CA GLN A 138 14.02 7.13 13.23
C GLN A 138 13.80 6.30 14.51
N PHE A 139 13.39 6.98 15.58
CA PHE A 139 13.36 6.39 16.93
C PHE A 139 11.95 6.10 17.47
N GLN A 140 10.91 6.53 16.76
CA GLN A 140 9.56 6.59 17.33
C GLN A 140 8.83 5.24 17.28
N LEU A 141 9.23 4.35 16.38
CA LEU A 141 8.72 2.99 16.32
C LEU A 141 9.86 2.02 15.99
N PRO A 142 9.91 0.83 16.60
CA PRO A 142 10.89 -0.18 16.24
C PRO A 142 10.59 -0.75 14.84
N HIS A 143 11.65 -1.09 14.09
CA HIS A 143 11.49 -1.67 12.76
C HIS A 143 10.93 -3.10 12.84
N TRP A 144 11.44 -3.89 13.78
CA TRP A 144 11.06 -5.29 13.99
C TRP A 144 9.95 -5.44 15.03
N GLY A 145 9.27 -6.58 15.00
CA GLY A 145 8.20 -6.95 15.94
C GLY A 145 6.82 -7.06 15.29
N ALA A 146 5.93 -7.77 15.97
CA ALA A 146 4.57 -8.03 15.49
C ALA A 146 3.75 -6.75 15.32
N GLU A 147 2.85 -6.76 14.35
CA GLU A 147 1.78 -5.75 14.22
C GLU A 147 0.49 -6.36 14.78
N PRO A 148 -0.01 -5.88 15.93
CA PRO A 148 -1.16 -6.49 16.59
C PRO A 148 -2.43 -6.35 15.76
N LEU A 149 -3.43 -7.18 16.08
CA LEU A 149 -4.73 -7.18 15.42
C LEU A 149 -5.37 -5.78 15.39
N GLU A 150 -5.20 -5.00 16.45
CA GLU A 150 -5.73 -3.64 16.52
C GLU A 150 -5.13 -2.72 15.44
N TRP A 151 -3.81 -2.78 15.23
CA TRP A 151 -3.14 -1.99 14.18
C TRP A 151 -3.72 -2.33 12.81
N ARG A 152 -3.84 -3.63 12.52
CA ARG A 152 -4.43 -4.15 11.28
C ARG A 152 -5.88 -3.67 11.08
N ARG A 153 -6.74 -3.73 12.11
CA ARG A 153 -8.13 -3.23 12.04
C ARG A 153 -8.21 -1.74 11.76
N TRP A 154 -7.26 -0.96 12.27
CA TRP A 154 -7.16 0.47 12.01
C TRP A 154 -6.42 0.80 10.72
N GLY A 155 -5.92 -0.18 9.96
CA GLY A 155 -5.13 0.07 8.75
C GLY A 155 -3.78 0.74 9.04
N PHE A 156 -3.30 0.61 10.27
CA PHE A 156 -1.97 1.03 10.67
C PHE A 156 -0.99 -0.11 10.44
N SER A 157 0.07 0.14 9.68
CA SER A 157 1.17 -0.79 9.45
C SER A 157 2.45 0.00 9.17
N ARG A 158 3.61 -0.61 9.40
CA ARG A 158 4.90 -0.02 9.03
C ARG A 158 5.00 0.26 7.53
N ALA A 159 4.46 -0.65 6.71
CA ALA A 159 4.39 -0.46 5.26
C ALA A 159 3.55 0.79 4.89
N GLY A 160 2.36 0.92 5.47
CA GLY A 160 1.50 2.10 5.27
C GLY A 160 2.15 3.39 5.77
N LEU A 161 2.77 3.36 6.95
CA LEU A 161 3.45 4.52 7.54
C LEU A 161 4.68 4.96 6.73
N GLN A 162 5.48 4.02 6.21
CA GLN A 162 6.61 4.33 5.32
C GLN A 162 6.16 4.93 3.99
N THR A 163 5.06 4.41 3.42
CA THR A 163 4.49 5.01 2.20
C THR A 163 3.90 6.39 2.48
N TRP A 164 3.26 6.60 3.64
CA TRP A 164 2.81 7.93 4.08
C TRP A 164 3.96 8.91 4.26
N ASN A 165 5.06 8.48 4.89
CA ASN A 165 6.27 9.29 5.01
C ASN A 165 6.81 9.69 3.64
N SER A 166 6.83 8.75 2.69
CA SER A 166 7.28 9.02 1.32
C SER A 166 6.35 10.00 0.58
N LEU A 167 5.03 9.92 0.79
CA LEU A 167 4.07 10.91 0.28
C LEU A 167 4.30 12.31 0.88
N CYS A 168 4.60 12.38 2.18
CA CYS A 168 4.92 13.64 2.86
C CYS A 168 6.23 14.23 2.34
N ALA A 169 7.25 13.40 2.15
CA ALA A 169 8.53 13.80 1.57
C ALA A 169 8.37 14.35 0.15
N PHE A 170 7.59 13.65 -0.69
CA PHE A 170 7.21 14.13 -2.03
C PHE A 170 6.54 15.51 -1.97
N GLU A 171 5.50 15.66 -1.15
CA GLU A 171 4.75 16.90 -1.07
C GLU A 171 5.58 18.05 -0.47
N TRP A 172 6.50 17.76 0.45
CA TRP A 172 7.45 18.74 0.96
C TRP A 172 8.40 19.22 -0.15
N LEU A 173 9.06 18.30 -0.87
CA LEU A 173 9.95 18.65 -2.00
C LEU A 173 9.21 19.48 -3.05
N ARG A 174 8.00 19.07 -3.41
CA ARG A 174 7.14 19.75 -4.42
C ARG A 174 6.82 21.21 -4.06
N ARG A 175 6.83 21.56 -2.77
CA ARG A 175 6.56 22.92 -2.27
C ARG A 175 7.79 23.81 -2.20
N GLN A 176 9.00 23.26 -2.36
CA GLN A 176 10.21 24.06 -2.30
C GLN A 176 10.37 24.92 -3.58
N PRO A 177 10.65 26.22 -3.46
CA PRO A 177 10.74 27.11 -4.62
C PRO A 177 11.86 26.70 -5.60
N GLU A 178 12.95 26.15 -5.08
CA GLU A 178 14.12 25.69 -5.83
C GLU A 178 13.92 24.34 -6.53
N ILE A 179 12.88 23.58 -6.19
CA ILE A 179 12.61 22.26 -6.79
C ILE A 179 11.58 22.39 -7.90
N ASP A 180 11.82 21.72 -9.01
CA ASP A 180 10.87 21.55 -10.11
C ASP A 180 9.86 20.44 -9.78
N PRO A 181 8.57 20.76 -9.58
CA PRO A 181 7.55 19.81 -9.15
C PRO A 181 7.21 18.79 -10.25
N GLU A 182 7.62 19.03 -11.50
CA GLU A 182 7.42 18.11 -12.62
C GLU A 182 8.61 17.15 -12.81
N ARG A 183 9.70 17.33 -12.04
CA ARG A 183 10.90 16.48 -12.07
C ARG A 183 11.26 15.95 -10.69
N ILE A 184 10.28 15.34 -10.02
CA ILE A 184 10.48 14.61 -8.77
C ILE A 184 10.36 13.11 -9.03
N GLY A 185 11.44 12.36 -8.79
CA GLY A 185 11.50 10.91 -8.97
C GLY A 185 11.65 10.15 -7.65
N CYS A 186 11.55 8.82 -7.72
CA CYS A 186 11.84 7.94 -6.58
C CYS A 186 12.68 6.73 -7.01
N SER A 187 13.70 6.40 -6.22
CA SER A 187 14.55 5.24 -6.48
C SER A 187 15.23 4.69 -5.23
N GLY A 188 15.12 3.38 -5.05
CA GLY A 188 15.67 2.62 -3.94
C GLY A 188 15.83 1.14 -4.27
N ILE A 189 16.64 0.46 -3.47
CA ILE A 189 16.98 -0.97 -3.63
C ILE A 189 16.28 -1.82 -2.56
N SER A 190 15.92 -3.07 -2.90
CA SER A 190 15.35 -4.04 -1.95
C SER A 190 14.07 -3.49 -1.30
N GLY A 191 13.98 -3.42 0.04
CA GLY A 191 12.87 -2.74 0.73
C GLY A 191 12.62 -1.29 0.28
N GLY A 192 13.67 -0.56 -0.13
CA GLY A 192 13.54 0.76 -0.76
C GLY A 192 12.97 0.70 -2.18
N GLY A 193 13.23 -0.39 -2.89
CA GLY A 193 12.55 -0.72 -4.15
C GLY A 193 11.06 -0.96 -3.93
N THR A 194 10.67 -1.64 -2.83
CA THR A 194 9.27 -1.77 -2.41
C THR A 194 8.62 -0.41 -2.20
N GLN A 195 9.23 0.47 -1.40
CA GLN A 195 8.69 1.82 -1.20
C GLN A 195 8.65 2.64 -2.50
N THR A 196 9.61 2.44 -3.41
CA THR A 196 9.65 3.11 -4.71
C THR A 196 8.43 2.78 -5.56
N PHE A 197 8.11 1.49 -5.75
CA PHE A 197 6.96 1.13 -6.58
C PHE A 197 5.62 1.36 -5.86
N LEU A 198 5.55 1.25 -4.52
CA LEU A 198 4.35 1.57 -3.76
C LEU A 198 4.03 3.06 -3.84
N LEU A 199 5.01 3.94 -3.58
CA LEU A 199 4.84 5.39 -3.73
C LEU A 199 4.41 5.73 -5.15
N SER A 200 5.08 5.17 -6.16
CA SER A 200 4.76 5.44 -7.57
C SER A 200 3.35 4.99 -7.96
N ALA A 201 2.85 3.91 -7.34
CA ALA A 201 1.48 3.45 -7.54
C ALA A 201 0.43 4.38 -6.91
N VAL A 202 0.72 5.02 -5.78
CA VAL A 202 -0.25 5.89 -5.08
C VAL A 202 -0.07 7.39 -5.36
N GLU A 203 1.08 7.80 -5.91
CA GLU A 203 1.41 9.18 -6.29
C GLU A 203 1.65 9.28 -7.81
N PRO A 204 0.63 9.63 -8.60
CA PRO A 204 0.75 9.74 -10.05
C PRO A 204 1.61 10.93 -10.50
N ARG A 205 1.92 11.92 -9.63
CA ARG A 205 2.69 13.12 -9.98
C ARG A 205 4.21 12.92 -9.97
N LEU A 206 4.71 11.79 -9.47
CA LEU A 206 6.13 11.43 -9.65
C LEU A 206 6.46 11.36 -11.14
N SER A 207 7.58 11.94 -11.55
CA SER A 207 8.00 12.01 -12.96
C SER A 207 8.59 10.71 -13.48
N CYS A 208 9.27 9.96 -12.62
CA CYS A 208 9.90 8.68 -12.97
C CYS A 208 10.13 7.81 -11.72
N ALA A 209 10.32 6.51 -11.94
CA ALA A 209 10.61 5.56 -10.87
C ALA A 209 11.72 4.59 -11.27
N ALA A 210 12.58 4.23 -10.32
CA ALA A 210 13.59 3.19 -10.53
C ALA A 210 13.69 2.25 -9.32
N PRO A 211 12.80 1.25 -9.20
CA PRO A 211 12.92 0.21 -8.18
C PRO A 211 14.05 -0.76 -8.56
N VAL A 212 14.95 -1.02 -7.62
CA VAL A 212 16.16 -1.81 -7.84
C VAL A 212 16.11 -3.11 -7.05
N LYS A 213 16.31 -4.24 -7.72
CA LYS A 213 16.47 -5.58 -7.13
C LYS A 213 15.36 -5.91 -6.11
N MET A 214 14.12 -5.61 -6.46
CA MET A 214 12.97 -5.92 -5.60
C MET A 214 11.76 -6.47 -6.34
N VAL A 215 11.38 -5.88 -7.48
CA VAL A 215 10.24 -6.36 -8.25
C VAL A 215 10.57 -7.75 -8.81
N SER A 216 9.73 -8.72 -8.48
CA SER A 216 9.82 -10.11 -8.89
C SER A 216 8.42 -10.72 -8.90
N SER A 217 8.21 -11.80 -9.65
CA SER A 217 7.01 -12.63 -9.54
C SER A 217 7.18 -13.81 -8.58
N ILE A 218 8.39 -14.11 -8.12
CA ILE A 218 8.68 -15.30 -7.29
C ILE A 218 8.95 -14.98 -5.81
N MET A 219 9.30 -13.74 -5.47
CA MET A 219 9.35 -13.26 -4.07
C MET A 219 8.78 -11.85 -3.97
N GLN A 220 7.92 -11.60 -2.99
CA GLN A 220 7.07 -10.41 -2.93
C GLN A 220 7.46 -9.38 -1.85
N GLY A 221 8.32 -9.73 -0.88
CA GLY A 221 8.82 -8.86 0.18
C GLY A 221 9.04 -9.63 1.49
N GLY A 222 10.26 -9.58 2.03
CA GLY A 222 10.68 -10.39 3.20
C GLY A 222 10.39 -9.75 4.55
N CYS A 223 10.11 -8.44 4.60
CA CYS A 223 9.91 -7.70 5.85
C CYS A 223 8.46 -7.24 6.06
N VAL A 224 8.04 -7.09 7.31
CA VAL A 224 6.72 -6.52 7.68
C VAL A 224 6.51 -5.13 7.09
N CYS A 225 7.58 -4.35 6.94
CA CYS A 225 7.53 -2.99 6.37
C CYS A 225 7.23 -2.96 4.85
N GLU A 226 7.18 -4.14 4.21
CA GLU A 226 6.87 -4.33 2.80
C GLU A 226 5.48 -4.96 2.57
N ASN A 227 4.79 -5.31 3.66
CA ASN A 227 3.68 -6.26 3.65
C ASN A 227 2.49 -5.74 4.48
N ALA A 228 1.90 -4.62 4.08
CA ALA A 228 0.63 -4.19 4.68
C ALA A 228 -0.46 -5.27 4.49
N PRO A 229 -1.36 -5.46 5.47
CA PRO A 229 -2.53 -6.33 5.30
C PRO A 229 -3.31 -6.00 4.02
N LEU A 230 -3.83 -7.02 3.35
CA LEU A 230 -4.56 -7.00 2.08
C LEU A 230 -3.73 -6.68 0.83
N LEU A 231 -2.48 -6.20 0.95
CA LEU A 231 -1.74 -5.56 -0.15
C LEU A 231 -1.60 -6.42 -1.42
N ARG A 232 -1.55 -7.76 -1.31
CA ARG A 232 -1.26 -8.69 -2.41
C ARG A 232 -2.35 -9.75 -2.63
N LEU A 233 -3.60 -9.42 -2.31
CA LEU A 233 -4.71 -10.38 -2.43
C LEU A 233 -5.00 -10.77 -3.88
N PHE A 234 -5.04 -9.83 -4.81
CA PHE A 234 -5.32 -10.11 -6.22
C PHE A 234 -4.30 -9.50 -7.18
N ALA A 235 -3.17 -9.00 -6.68
CA ALA A 235 -2.09 -8.47 -7.50
C ALA A 235 -0.73 -8.74 -6.84
N GLY A 236 0.31 -8.91 -7.67
CA GLY A 236 1.70 -9.01 -7.23
C GLY A 236 2.52 -7.77 -7.59
N ASN A 237 3.79 -7.76 -7.17
CA ASN A 237 4.76 -6.71 -7.46
C ASN A 237 4.83 -6.32 -8.96
N PRO A 238 4.77 -7.25 -9.94
CA PRO A 238 4.78 -6.89 -11.36
C PRO A 238 3.61 -6.00 -11.78
N GLU A 239 2.42 -6.24 -11.22
CA GLU A 239 1.21 -5.47 -11.53
C GLU A 239 1.16 -4.14 -10.79
N VAL A 240 1.71 -4.10 -9.57
CA VAL A 240 1.85 -2.86 -8.81
C VAL A 240 2.84 -1.91 -9.49
N VAL A 241 4.03 -2.38 -9.90
CA VAL A 241 5.01 -1.51 -10.59
C VAL A 241 4.53 -1.10 -11.98
N ALA A 242 3.70 -1.91 -12.65
CA ALA A 242 3.10 -1.56 -13.94
C ALA A 242 2.22 -0.29 -13.86
N LEU A 243 1.72 0.09 -12.67
CA LEU A 243 1.00 1.35 -12.46
C LEU A 243 1.87 2.59 -12.70
N VAL A 244 3.19 2.46 -12.85
CA VAL A 244 4.07 3.56 -13.27
C VAL A 244 3.76 4.01 -14.69
N ALA A 245 3.35 3.10 -15.57
CA ALA A 245 3.05 3.40 -16.96
C ALA A 245 2.00 4.53 -17.08
N PRO A 246 2.19 5.49 -18.03
CA PRO A 246 3.22 5.52 -19.08
C PRO A 246 4.53 6.25 -18.69
N ARG A 247 4.76 6.56 -17.41
CA ARG A 247 5.91 7.35 -16.98
C ARG A 247 7.23 6.57 -17.11
N PRO A 248 8.38 7.25 -17.23
CA PRO A 248 9.69 6.58 -17.24
C PRO A 248 9.88 5.61 -16.05
N LEU A 249 10.21 4.36 -16.36
CA LEU A 249 10.51 3.29 -15.41
C LEU A 249 11.80 2.58 -15.80
N LEU A 250 12.79 2.59 -14.90
CA LEU A 250 13.95 1.72 -14.98
C LEU A 250 13.81 0.59 -13.97
N LEU A 251 13.73 -0.64 -14.44
CA LEU A 251 13.78 -1.82 -13.59
C LEU A 251 15.22 -2.36 -13.59
N ILE A 252 15.88 -2.32 -12.43
CA ILE A 252 17.19 -2.95 -12.25
C ILE A 252 17.00 -4.28 -11.53
N SER A 253 17.58 -5.35 -12.06
CA SER A 253 17.43 -6.72 -11.54
C SER A 253 18.74 -7.49 -11.60
N ASP A 254 18.76 -8.66 -10.96
CA ASP A 254 19.96 -9.49 -10.83
C ASP A 254 19.65 -10.98 -10.91
N SER A 255 20.52 -11.76 -11.54
CA SER A 255 20.43 -13.23 -11.57
C SER A 255 20.69 -13.88 -10.20
N GLY A 256 21.41 -13.19 -9.31
CA GLY A 256 21.81 -13.67 -7.99
C GLY A 256 20.79 -13.43 -6.88
N ASP A 257 19.62 -12.87 -7.17
CA ASP A 257 18.54 -12.69 -6.20
C ASP A 257 17.17 -13.07 -6.77
N TRP A 258 16.10 -12.79 -6.02
CA TRP A 258 14.73 -13.12 -6.41
C TRP A 258 14.28 -12.45 -7.71
N THR A 259 14.92 -11.37 -8.16
CA THR A 259 14.60 -10.68 -9.41
C THR A 259 15.16 -11.36 -10.66
N ARG A 260 15.75 -12.55 -10.52
CA ARG A 260 16.24 -13.40 -11.61
C ARG A 260 15.19 -13.72 -12.67
N ASP A 261 13.91 -13.68 -12.31
CA ASP A 261 12.79 -13.93 -13.24
C ASP A 261 12.41 -12.72 -14.09
N ASN A 262 13.02 -11.55 -13.86
CA ASN A 262 12.64 -10.32 -14.55
C ASN A 262 12.82 -10.36 -16.08
N PRO A 263 13.93 -10.88 -16.64
CA PRO A 263 14.08 -10.96 -18.09
C PRO A 263 13.01 -11.80 -18.78
N GLU A 264 12.52 -12.85 -18.10
CA GLU A 264 11.62 -13.85 -18.68
C GLU A 264 10.13 -13.59 -18.38
N VAL A 265 9.82 -12.98 -17.23
CA VAL A 265 8.44 -12.83 -16.74
C VAL A 265 8.04 -11.36 -16.60
N VAL A 266 8.75 -10.61 -15.75
CA VAL A 266 8.29 -9.26 -15.34
C VAL A 266 8.49 -8.23 -16.44
N ALA A 267 9.65 -8.20 -17.10
CA ALA A 267 9.95 -7.21 -18.13
C ALA A 267 9.10 -7.39 -19.40
N PRO A 268 8.88 -8.61 -19.92
CA PRO A 268 7.96 -8.82 -21.04
C PRO A 268 6.53 -8.33 -20.75
N TYR A 269 6.04 -8.57 -19.53
CA TYR A 269 4.75 -8.04 -19.08
C TYR A 269 4.73 -6.51 -19.09
N LEU A 270 5.74 -5.85 -18.50
CA LEU A 270 5.83 -4.39 -18.46
C LEU A 270 5.94 -3.78 -19.86
N GLN A 271 6.75 -4.35 -20.76
CA GLN A 271 6.84 -3.91 -22.15
C GLN A 271 5.46 -3.89 -22.83
N ARG A 272 4.64 -4.92 -22.59
CA ARG A 272 3.29 -4.99 -23.15
C ARG A 272 2.35 -3.97 -22.51
N VAL A 273 2.45 -3.73 -21.21
CA VAL A 273 1.71 -2.63 -20.55
C VAL A 273 2.07 -1.30 -21.22
N TYR A 274 3.35 -0.96 -21.35
CA TYR A 274 3.80 0.30 -21.95
C TYR A 274 3.38 0.45 -23.42
N ARG A 275 3.32 -0.65 -24.18
CA ARG A 275 2.77 -0.67 -25.55
C ARG A 275 1.29 -0.24 -25.61
N LEU A 276 0.47 -0.53 -24.60
CA LEU A 276 -0.92 -0.05 -24.53
C LEU A 276 -1.02 1.49 -24.46
N PHE A 277 0.08 2.15 -24.11
CA PHE A 277 0.20 3.62 -24.04
C PHE A 277 1.01 4.22 -25.19
N ARG A 278 1.56 3.40 -26.10
CA ARG A 278 2.56 3.84 -27.10
C ARG A 278 3.76 4.53 -26.45
N ALA A 279 4.18 3.99 -25.31
CA ALA A 279 5.22 4.55 -24.45
C ALA A 279 6.38 3.57 -24.25
N GLU A 280 6.64 2.66 -25.19
CA GLU A 280 7.64 1.60 -25.06
C GLU A 280 9.04 2.14 -24.70
N SER A 281 9.40 3.31 -25.21
CA SER A 281 10.67 3.99 -24.91
C SER A 281 10.80 4.49 -23.46
N GLN A 282 9.70 4.47 -22.69
CA GLN A 282 9.67 4.88 -21.28
C GLN A 282 9.99 3.73 -20.32
N PHE A 283 10.06 2.48 -20.80
CA PHE A 283 10.44 1.35 -19.97
C PHE A 283 11.82 0.82 -20.36
N GLN A 284 12.68 0.61 -19.37
CA GLN A 284 13.97 -0.04 -19.54
C GLN A 284 14.18 -1.11 -18.47
N LEU A 285 14.69 -2.28 -18.89
CA LEU A 285 15.26 -3.29 -18.01
C LEU A 285 16.79 -3.17 -18.04
N ALA A 286 17.43 -3.22 -16.87
CA ALA A 286 18.86 -3.45 -16.73
C ALA A 286 19.07 -4.69 -15.82
N HIS A 287 19.58 -5.77 -16.39
CA HIS A 287 19.76 -7.05 -15.69
C HIS A 287 21.25 -7.35 -15.50
N TYR A 288 21.62 -7.74 -14.29
CA TYR A 288 23.01 -7.96 -13.87
C TYR A 288 23.18 -9.32 -13.20
N SER A 289 24.42 -9.64 -12.82
CA SER A 289 24.78 -10.87 -12.12
C SER A 289 25.84 -10.57 -11.05
N GLU A 290 25.57 -9.58 -10.20
CA GLU A 290 26.46 -9.14 -9.12
C GLU A 290 25.91 -9.49 -7.72
N GLY A 291 24.76 -10.18 -7.63
CA GLY A 291 24.09 -10.49 -6.37
C GLY A 291 23.27 -9.32 -5.81
N HIS A 292 22.78 -9.46 -4.57
CA HIS A 292 21.84 -8.51 -3.97
C HIS A 292 22.51 -7.23 -3.42
N GLN A 293 23.11 -6.45 -4.31
CA GLN A 293 23.78 -5.17 -4.03
C GLN A 293 23.47 -4.13 -5.12
N TRP A 294 23.85 -2.86 -4.95
CA TRP A 294 23.75 -1.86 -6.03
C TRP A 294 25.15 -1.40 -6.42
N GLY A 295 25.90 -2.26 -7.09
CA GLY A 295 27.28 -2.02 -7.50
C GLY A 295 27.45 -0.92 -8.55
N ALA A 296 28.70 -0.64 -8.91
CA ALA A 296 29.05 0.48 -9.78
C ALA A 296 28.40 0.39 -11.17
N ALA A 297 28.30 -0.81 -11.76
CA ALA A 297 27.70 -1.01 -13.08
C ALA A 297 26.18 -0.67 -13.11
N PRO A 298 25.33 -1.22 -12.22
CA PRO A 298 23.93 -0.81 -12.14
C PRO A 298 23.74 0.64 -11.69
N ARG A 299 24.61 1.21 -10.85
CA ARG A 299 24.57 2.66 -10.52
C ARG A 299 24.82 3.51 -11.77
N ARG A 300 25.82 3.17 -12.58
CA ARG A 300 26.11 3.85 -13.84
C ARG A 300 24.93 3.80 -14.81
N ALA A 301 24.29 2.64 -14.99
CA ALA A 301 23.12 2.54 -15.86
C ALA A 301 21.95 3.38 -15.35
N TYR A 302 21.75 3.45 -14.02
CA TYR A 302 20.79 4.36 -13.41
C TYR A 302 21.12 5.83 -13.69
N TYR A 303 22.39 6.24 -13.56
CA TYR A 303 22.83 7.62 -13.84
C TYR A 303 22.62 8.00 -15.30
N GLU A 304 23.01 7.14 -16.24
CA GLU A 304 22.83 7.37 -17.68
C GLU A 304 21.35 7.44 -18.04
N TRP A 305 20.51 6.58 -17.47
CA TRP A 305 19.07 6.61 -17.66
C TRP A 305 18.46 7.92 -17.13
N LEU A 306 18.78 8.30 -15.89
CA LEU A 306 18.20 9.50 -15.27
C LEU A 306 18.64 10.77 -15.99
N ALA A 307 19.91 10.84 -16.40
CA ALA A 307 20.45 11.95 -17.17
C ALA A 307 19.68 12.15 -18.49
N ARG A 308 19.29 11.06 -19.18
CA ARG A 308 18.42 11.14 -20.37
C ARG A 308 17.00 11.58 -20.01
N VAL A 309 16.38 10.94 -19.02
CA VAL A 309 14.98 11.21 -18.61
C VAL A 309 14.76 12.66 -18.22
N TRP A 310 15.72 13.28 -17.52
CA TRP A 310 15.62 14.67 -17.07
C TRP A 310 16.47 15.67 -17.86
N SER A 311 17.13 15.21 -18.92
CA SER A 311 18.06 16.02 -19.72
C SER A 311 19.06 16.79 -18.82
N LEU A 312 19.69 16.05 -17.90
CA LEU A 312 20.66 16.64 -16.97
C LEU A 312 21.87 17.20 -17.73
N PRO A 313 22.48 18.30 -17.25
CA PRO A 313 23.62 18.93 -17.92
C PRO A 313 24.86 18.04 -17.96
N ARG A 314 24.94 17.05 -17.07
CA ARG A 314 25.98 16.02 -17.02
C ARG A 314 25.39 14.72 -16.51
N VAL A 315 25.99 13.61 -16.92
CA VAL A 315 25.69 12.29 -16.36
C VAL A 315 26.29 12.22 -14.95
N PRO A 316 25.51 11.88 -13.90
CA PRO A 316 26.05 11.63 -12.57
C PRO A 316 27.14 10.56 -12.60
N GLN A 317 28.14 10.68 -11.73
CA GLN A 317 29.25 9.73 -11.61
C GLN A 317 29.55 9.50 -10.13
N ASP A 318 29.90 8.28 -9.76
CA ASP A 318 30.30 7.99 -8.39
C ASP A 318 31.51 8.88 -8.02
N PRO A 319 31.45 9.61 -6.90
CA PRO A 319 32.54 10.48 -6.49
C PRO A 319 33.74 9.66 -5.98
N ALA A 320 34.94 10.17 -6.23
CA ALA A 320 36.17 9.65 -5.61
C ALA A 320 36.31 10.23 -4.18
N LEU A 321 35.49 9.75 -3.24
CA LEU A 321 35.53 10.17 -1.83
C LEU A 321 35.51 8.98 -0.86
N GLN A 322 35.96 9.22 0.37
CA GLN A 322 35.84 8.28 1.48
C GLN A 322 34.46 8.45 2.11
N TRP A 323 33.49 7.60 1.75
CA TRP A 323 32.06 7.82 2.06
C TRP A 323 31.79 7.74 3.58
N GLU A 324 32.57 6.96 4.32
CA GLU A 324 32.48 6.80 5.77
C GLU A 324 32.67 8.13 6.49
N SER A 325 33.50 9.02 5.93
CA SER A 325 33.75 10.35 6.48
C SER A 325 32.52 11.25 6.49
N LEU A 326 31.50 10.94 5.66
CA LEU A 326 30.24 11.68 5.61
C LEU A 326 29.24 11.21 6.66
N VAL A 327 29.37 10.00 7.22
CA VAL A 327 28.38 9.41 8.14
C VAL A 327 28.02 10.34 9.32
N PRO A 328 28.96 11.02 10.00
CA PRO A 328 28.62 11.97 11.06
C PRO A 328 27.74 13.14 10.59
N ALA A 329 27.90 13.58 9.34
CA ALA A 329 27.10 14.63 8.73
C ALA A 329 25.71 14.13 8.30
N LEU A 330 25.56 12.83 8.05
CA LEU A 330 24.29 12.22 7.67
C LEU A 330 23.36 12.01 8.87
N ARG A 331 23.89 11.90 10.09
CA ARG A 331 23.09 11.74 11.32
C ARG A 331 22.17 12.93 11.57
N VAL A 332 20.92 12.68 11.90
CA VAL A 332 19.93 13.75 12.11
C VAL A 332 20.13 14.44 13.45
N TRP A 333 20.04 13.69 14.54
CA TRP A 333 20.00 14.27 15.87
C TRP A 333 21.40 14.65 16.37
N GLY A 334 21.52 15.78 17.05
CA GLY A 334 22.76 16.30 17.62
C GLY A 334 22.57 17.73 18.13
N ASP A 335 23.64 18.41 18.53
CA ASP A 335 23.54 19.76 19.12
C ASP A 335 22.87 20.78 18.19
N ALA A 336 23.19 20.72 16.89
CA ALA A 336 22.60 21.60 15.87
C ALA A 336 21.13 21.27 15.54
N LEU A 337 20.67 20.06 15.86
CA LEU A 337 19.31 19.59 15.61
C LEU A 337 18.90 18.61 16.71
N PRO A 338 18.50 19.09 17.90
CA PRO A 338 18.24 18.23 19.04
C PRO A 338 17.02 17.33 18.79
N LYS A 339 17.11 16.08 19.27
CA LYS A 339 15.98 15.14 19.20
C LYS A 339 14.80 15.68 20.04
N PRO A 340 13.58 15.78 19.49
CA PRO A 340 12.44 16.27 20.24
C PRO A 340 12.13 15.37 21.45
N ALA A 341 12.07 15.96 22.65
CA ALA A 341 11.86 15.23 23.90
C ALA A 341 10.45 14.64 24.02
N ASP A 342 9.44 15.40 23.56
CA ASP A 342 8.02 15.04 23.71
C ASP A 342 7.45 14.29 22.49
N ALA A 343 8.31 13.73 21.63
CA ALA A 343 7.85 13.00 20.46
C ALA A 343 7.15 11.68 20.87
N PRO A 344 5.96 11.34 20.34
CA PRO A 344 5.30 10.09 20.64
C PRO A 344 6.17 8.90 20.19
N THR A 345 6.20 7.85 21.01
CA THR A 345 6.90 6.59 20.70
C THR A 345 6.00 5.39 20.97
N GLY A 346 6.29 4.26 20.32
CA GLY A 346 5.53 3.01 20.51
C GLY A 346 4.03 3.20 20.28
N ASP A 347 3.22 2.72 21.22
CA ASP A 347 1.75 2.80 21.15
C ASP A 347 1.22 4.24 21.10
N ALA A 348 1.97 5.25 21.56
CA ALA A 348 1.54 6.64 21.45
C ALA A 348 1.44 7.09 19.99
N VAL A 349 2.30 6.58 19.11
CA VAL A 349 2.24 6.84 17.66
C VAL A 349 0.95 6.24 17.07
N PHE A 350 0.61 5.02 17.49
CA PHE A 350 -0.62 4.37 17.06
C PHE A 350 -1.86 5.10 17.56
N ARG A 351 -1.91 5.52 18.82
CA ARG A 351 -3.03 6.30 19.38
C ARG A 351 -3.23 7.63 18.64
N LEU A 352 -2.13 8.31 18.31
CA LEU A 352 -2.16 9.52 17.48
C LEU A 352 -2.79 9.23 16.10
N PHE A 353 -2.36 8.17 15.45
CA PHE A 353 -2.92 7.75 14.17
C PHE A 353 -4.42 7.44 14.28
N GLN A 354 -4.85 6.71 15.32
CA GLN A 354 -6.26 6.39 15.57
C GLN A 354 -7.11 7.66 15.73
N GLN A 355 -6.63 8.65 16.48
CA GLN A 355 -7.32 9.93 16.64
C GLN A 355 -7.51 10.62 15.28
N GLY A 356 -6.43 10.77 14.51
CA GLY A 356 -6.48 11.38 13.18
C GLY A 356 -7.39 10.61 12.22
N ALA A 357 -7.41 9.27 12.29
CA ALA A 357 -8.27 8.42 11.49
C ALA A 357 -9.77 8.64 11.81
N ARG A 358 -10.15 8.79 13.09
CA ARG A 358 -11.53 9.08 13.50
C ARG A 358 -12.01 10.42 12.93
N GLU A 359 -11.18 11.44 13.02
CA GLU A 359 -11.46 12.77 12.46
C GLU A 359 -11.57 12.73 10.93
N ALA A 360 -10.67 12.01 10.27
CA ALA A 360 -10.70 11.80 8.82
C ALA A 360 -12.00 11.11 8.36
N VAL A 361 -12.45 10.06 9.06
CA VAL A 361 -13.73 9.38 8.78
C VAL A 361 -14.91 10.32 8.94
N ALA A 362 -14.95 11.13 10.00
CA ALA A 362 -16.03 12.08 10.22
C ALA A 362 -16.15 13.11 9.09
N ARG A 363 -15.01 13.58 8.55
CA ARG A 363 -14.97 14.46 7.36
C ARG A 363 -15.39 13.72 6.11
N TRP A 364 -14.87 12.52 5.89
CA TRP A 364 -15.13 11.69 4.73
C TRP A 364 -16.61 11.36 4.55
N ARG A 365 -17.32 11.04 5.64
CA ARG A 365 -18.77 10.75 5.67
C ARG A 365 -19.67 11.88 5.17
N ARG A 366 -19.17 13.10 5.12
CA ARG A 366 -19.89 14.29 4.62
C ARG A 366 -19.64 14.55 3.13
N THR A 367 -18.71 13.81 2.51
CA THR A 367 -18.38 13.99 1.10
C THR A 367 -19.35 13.24 0.20
N ARG A 368 -19.52 13.73 -1.04
CA ARG A 368 -20.37 13.06 -2.06
C ARG A 368 -19.82 11.71 -2.50
N ARG A 369 -18.52 11.46 -2.31
CA ARG A 369 -17.82 10.23 -2.69
C ARG A 369 -17.86 9.14 -1.62
N PHE A 370 -18.35 9.44 -0.41
CA PHE A 370 -18.33 8.55 0.73
C PHE A 370 -18.89 7.15 0.41
N GLU A 371 -20.10 7.07 -0.12
CA GLU A 371 -20.75 5.76 -0.33
C GLU A 371 -20.01 4.89 -1.34
N THR A 372 -19.55 5.50 -2.44
CA THR A 372 -18.79 4.79 -3.47
C THR A 372 -17.45 4.30 -2.92
N GLU A 373 -16.65 5.19 -2.31
CA GLU A 373 -15.34 4.83 -1.78
C GLU A 373 -15.46 3.81 -0.63
N ALA A 374 -16.50 3.90 0.20
CA ALA A 374 -16.72 2.96 1.30
C ALA A 374 -17.10 1.57 0.81
N ARG A 375 -17.94 1.46 -0.24
CA ARG A 375 -18.25 0.17 -0.87
C ARG A 375 -17.01 -0.42 -1.56
N GLU A 376 -16.17 0.39 -2.20
CA GLU A 376 -14.89 -0.06 -2.77
C GLU A 376 -13.89 -0.52 -1.71
N ALA A 377 -13.86 0.14 -0.55
CA ALA A 377 -13.06 -0.25 0.61
C ALA A 377 -13.52 -1.60 1.17
N ILE A 378 -14.83 -1.80 1.34
CA ILE A 378 -15.38 -3.11 1.75
C ILE A 378 -15.04 -4.19 0.70
N LEU A 379 -15.15 -3.88 -0.60
CA LEU A 379 -14.75 -4.82 -1.66
C LEU A 379 -13.27 -5.21 -1.55
N SER A 380 -12.38 -4.26 -1.22
CA SER A 380 -10.96 -4.53 -0.95
C SER A 380 -10.74 -5.38 0.30
N MET A 381 -11.50 -5.14 1.37
CA MET A 381 -11.45 -5.92 2.61
C MET A 381 -11.84 -7.39 2.37
N LEU A 382 -12.78 -7.62 1.45
CA LEU A 382 -13.19 -8.96 1.01
C LEU A 382 -12.26 -9.54 -0.07
N GLY A 383 -11.16 -8.86 -0.42
CA GLY A 383 -10.18 -9.35 -1.40
C GLY A 383 -10.73 -9.55 -2.80
N LEU A 384 -11.70 -8.72 -3.20
CA LEU A 384 -12.36 -8.82 -4.49
C LEU A 384 -11.89 -7.70 -5.42
N GLU A 385 -11.55 -8.08 -6.66
CA GLU A 385 -11.33 -7.11 -7.73
C GLU A 385 -12.69 -6.52 -8.15
N ARG A 386 -13.68 -7.39 -8.38
CA ARG A 386 -15.06 -7.03 -8.71
C ARG A 386 -16.02 -7.76 -7.79
N ILE A 387 -17.17 -7.15 -7.52
CA ILE A 387 -18.22 -7.79 -6.72
C ILE A 387 -18.71 -9.11 -7.36
N GLN A 388 -18.73 -9.18 -8.68
CA GLN A 388 -19.14 -10.39 -9.43
C GLN A 388 -18.20 -11.57 -9.20
N ASP A 389 -16.94 -11.34 -8.79
CA ASP A 389 -16.01 -12.44 -8.55
C ASP A 389 -16.47 -13.31 -7.35
N ALA A 390 -17.30 -12.77 -6.45
CA ALA A 390 -17.94 -13.54 -5.38
C ALA A 390 -18.97 -14.58 -5.87
N LEU A 391 -19.46 -14.45 -7.11
CA LEU A 391 -20.31 -15.44 -7.76
C LEU A 391 -19.54 -16.67 -8.26
N ASN A 392 -18.21 -16.60 -8.26
CA ASN A 392 -17.35 -17.74 -8.63
C ASN A 392 -16.82 -18.47 -7.41
N ASP A 393 -16.88 -17.85 -6.22
CA ASP A 393 -16.42 -18.48 -4.99
C ASP A 393 -17.33 -19.66 -4.59
N PRO A 394 -16.77 -20.74 -4.06
CA PRO A 394 -17.55 -21.85 -3.53
C PRO A 394 -18.39 -21.40 -2.34
N ILE A 395 -19.65 -21.82 -2.31
CA ILE A 395 -20.53 -21.67 -1.15
C ILE A 395 -20.19 -22.76 -0.12
N PRO A 396 -20.10 -22.44 1.18
CA PRO A 396 -19.91 -23.44 2.24
C PRO A 396 -20.92 -24.58 2.11
N GLU A 397 -20.48 -25.82 2.35
CA GLU A 397 -21.31 -27.02 2.21
C GLU A 397 -22.62 -26.90 3.00
N ALA A 398 -22.54 -26.43 4.25
CA ALA A 398 -23.68 -26.19 5.12
C ALA A 398 -24.72 -25.20 4.53
N TRP A 399 -24.35 -24.39 3.55
CA TRP A 399 -25.22 -23.39 2.91
C TRP A 399 -25.66 -23.78 1.50
N GLN A 400 -25.21 -24.91 0.94
CA GLN A 400 -25.54 -25.28 -0.44
C GLN A 400 -27.05 -25.50 -0.64
N GLY A 401 -27.74 -26.12 0.33
CA GLY A 401 -29.20 -26.30 0.29
C GLY A 401 -29.99 -24.98 0.23
N ALA A 402 -29.40 -23.87 0.70
CA ALA A 402 -30.00 -22.54 0.56
C ALA A 402 -30.21 -22.14 -0.91
N LEU A 403 -29.33 -22.61 -1.81
CA LEU A 403 -29.41 -22.35 -3.24
C LEU A 403 -30.53 -23.13 -3.92
N GLU A 404 -31.00 -24.25 -3.37
CA GLU A 404 -32.03 -25.10 -3.98
C GLU A 404 -33.45 -24.56 -3.75
N THR A 405 -33.60 -23.64 -2.81
CA THR A 405 -34.89 -23.07 -2.45
C THR A 405 -35.59 -22.36 -3.62
N PRO A 406 -36.93 -22.46 -3.72
CA PRO A 406 -37.70 -21.92 -4.83
C PRO A 406 -37.72 -20.38 -4.84
N LYS A 407 -38.05 -19.77 -5.99
CA LYS A 407 -38.24 -18.32 -6.07
C LYS A 407 -39.35 -17.87 -5.10
N ALA A 408 -39.16 -16.73 -4.46
CA ALA A 408 -40.13 -16.16 -3.53
C ALA A 408 -40.27 -14.65 -3.77
N ALA A 409 -41.49 -14.10 -3.69
CA ALA A 409 -41.68 -12.65 -3.86
C ALA A 409 -40.92 -11.85 -2.80
N ARG A 410 -40.95 -12.31 -1.54
CA ARG A 410 -40.27 -11.72 -0.39
C ARG A 410 -39.46 -12.79 0.31
N ARG A 411 -38.18 -12.51 0.60
CA ARG A 411 -37.27 -13.45 1.26
C ARG A 411 -36.38 -12.76 2.26
N ALA A 412 -36.27 -13.35 3.45
CA ALA A 412 -35.36 -12.93 4.49
C ALA A 412 -34.36 -14.06 4.77
N VAL A 413 -33.07 -13.77 4.61
CA VAL A 413 -31.99 -14.70 4.93
C VAL A 413 -31.49 -14.39 6.33
N VAL A 414 -31.55 -15.38 7.22
CA VAL A 414 -31.23 -15.21 8.64
C VAL A 414 -29.87 -15.85 8.93
N PHE A 415 -28.97 -15.06 9.50
CA PHE A 415 -27.64 -15.47 9.93
C PHE A 415 -27.56 -15.48 11.47
N GLY A 416 -26.97 -16.54 12.03
CA GLY A 416 -26.94 -16.78 13.47
C GLY A 416 -28.34 -16.95 14.06
N ASP A 417 -28.49 -16.64 15.35
CA ASP A 417 -29.73 -16.84 16.11
C ASP A 417 -30.74 -15.68 16.02
N ALA A 418 -30.59 -14.82 15.01
CA ALA A 418 -31.39 -13.62 14.87
C ALA A 418 -32.90 -13.92 14.74
N ARG A 419 -33.71 -13.05 15.33
CA ARG A 419 -35.17 -13.22 15.37
C ARG A 419 -35.81 -12.56 14.16
N ALA A 420 -36.37 -13.36 13.25
CA ALA A 420 -37.03 -12.89 12.03
C ALA A 420 -38.55 -12.65 12.16
N ARG A 421 -39.09 -12.52 13.40
CA ARG A 421 -40.55 -12.42 13.66
C ARG A 421 -41.25 -11.30 12.88
N ARG A 422 -40.56 -10.18 12.65
CA ARG A 422 -41.07 -9.08 11.82
C ARG A 422 -41.32 -9.55 10.38
N TYR A 423 -40.32 -10.18 9.77
CA TYR A 423 -40.37 -10.68 8.40
C TYR A 423 -41.39 -11.81 8.24
N GLU A 424 -41.51 -12.70 9.23
CA GLU A 424 -42.56 -13.74 9.28
C GLU A 424 -43.96 -13.10 9.20
N ARG A 425 -44.22 -12.07 10.01
CA ARG A 425 -45.49 -11.32 9.97
C ARG A 425 -45.72 -10.55 8.66
N GLU A 426 -44.65 -10.10 8.01
CA GLU A 426 -44.71 -9.40 6.72
C GLU A 426 -44.79 -10.36 5.50
N GLY A 427 -44.91 -11.67 5.74
CA GLY A 427 -45.09 -12.69 4.71
C GLY A 427 -43.82 -13.02 3.93
N TYR A 428 -42.64 -12.83 4.52
CA TYR A 428 -41.38 -13.22 3.92
C TYR A 428 -41.16 -14.73 4.05
N ALA A 429 -40.65 -15.37 3.00
CA ALA A 429 -40.07 -16.70 3.10
C ALA A 429 -38.76 -16.61 3.91
N ILE A 430 -38.71 -17.28 5.06
CA ILE A 430 -37.56 -17.24 5.95
C ILE A 430 -36.58 -18.36 5.57
N LEU A 431 -35.35 -17.99 5.31
CA LEU A 431 -34.25 -18.92 5.06
C LEU A 431 -33.22 -18.78 6.18
N ARG A 432 -33.25 -19.71 7.15
CA ARG A 432 -32.27 -19.76 8.22
C ARG A 432 -31.06 -20.55 7.76
N LEU A 433 -29.88 -19.95 7.88
CA LEU A 433 -28.64 -20.60 7.51
C LEU A 433 -28.02 -21.27 8.73
N PRO A 434 -27.47 -22.49 8.58
CA PRO A 434 -26.65 -23.09 9.62
C PRO A 434 -25.47 -22.18 10.00
N GLU A 435 -25.01 -22.32 11.25
CA GLU A 435 -23.84 -21.61 11.72
C GLU A 435 -22.60 -21.96 10.88
N LEU A 436 -21.77 -20.95 10.63
CA LEU A 436 -20.45 -21.10 10.01
C LEU A 436 -19.42 -20.68 11.05
N PRO A 437 -18.79 -21.64 11.76
CA PRO A 437 -17.95 -21.35 12.92
C PRO A 437 -16.74 -20.50 12.53
N ARG A 438 -16.27 -19.69 13.49
CA ARG A 438 -15.01 -18.96 13.35
C ARG A 438 -13.86 -19.97 13.43
N VAL A 439 -13.06 -20.04 12.37
CA VAL A 439 -11.86 -20.87 12.33
C VAL A 439 -10.67 -20.00 12.72
N GLU A 440 -9.76 -20.55 13.53
CA GLU A 440 -8.48 -19.89 13.79
C GLU A 440 -7.69 -19.70 12.49
N THR A 441 -6.89 -18.64 12.44
CA THR A 441 -5.97 -18.44 11.32
C THR A 441 -5.03 -19.65 11.25
N PRO A 442 -4.92 -20.34 10.11
CA PRO A 442 -4.23 -21.63 10.01
C PRO A 442 -2.71 -21.53 10.18
N SER A 443 -2.17 -20.31 10.36
CA SER A 443 -0.75 -20.01 10.25
C SER A 443 -0.35 -18.84 11.15
N SER A 444 0.81 -18.99 11.79
CA SER A 444 1.50 -17.92 12.53
C SER A 444 2.34 -17.02 11.61
N TYR A 445 2.25 -17.20 10.29
CA TYR A 445 3.00 -16.43 9.31
C TYR A 445 2.73 -14.94 9.45
N ALA A 446 3.80 -14.16 9.65
CA ALA A 446 3.73 -12.75 10.02
C ALA A 446 2.97 -11.88 9.00
N TYR A 447 2.95 -12.28 7.72
CA TYR A 447 2.31 -11.54 6.62
C TYR A 447 1.07 -12.26 6.08
N PHE A 448 0.44 -13.15 6.86
CA PHE A 448 -0.71 -13.95 6.40
C PHE A 448 -1.79 -13.08 5.73
N ALA A 449 -2.22 -12.01 6.41
CA ALA A 449 -3.29 -11.12 5.92
C ALA A 449 -2.91 -10.30 4.68
N THR A 450 -1.62 -10.26 4.31
CA THR A 450 -1.14 -9.60 3.09
C THR A 450 -1.44 -10.41 1.84
N TYR A 451 -1.33 -11.73 1.95
CA TYR A 451 -1.43 -12.69 0.84
C TYR A 451 -2.72 -13.52 0.89
N ASN A 452 -3.39 -13.59 2.03
CA ASN A 452 -4.55 -14.44 2.23
C ASN A 452 -5.69 -13.66 2.89
N LEU A 453 -6.92 -14.06 2.58
CA LEU A 453 -8.07 -13.58 3.32
C LEU A 453 -8.02 -14.11 4.75
N THR A 454 -8.30 -13.25 5.70
CA THR A 454 -8.53 -13.66 7.09
C THR A 454 -9.77 -14.55 7.16
N PRO A 455 -9.88 -15.46 8.14
CA PRO A 455 -11.07 -16.31 8.30
C PRO A 455 -12.37 -15.49 8.38
N ASP A 456 -12.36 -14.35 9.08
CA ASP A 456 -13.54 -13.48 9.21
C ASP A 456 -13.91 -12.79 7.89
N ALA A 457 -12.92 -12.30 7.13
CA ALA A 457 -13.17 -11.74 5.79
C ALA A 457 -13.68 -12.81 4.82
N ALA A 458 -13.19 -14.05 4.91
CA ALA A 458 -13.67 -15.18 4.12
C ALA A 458 -15.14 -15.53 4.45
N ARG A 459 -15.53 -15.52 5.73
CA ARG A 459 -16.94 -15.70 6.16
C ARG A 459 -17.84 -14.61 5.56
N ALA A 460 -17.45 -13.34 5.65
CA ALA A 460 -18.21 -12.23 5.05
C ALA A 460 -18.31 -12.36 3.52
N ARG A 461 -17.23 -12.77 2.85
CA ARG A 461 -17.21 -13.00 1.39
C ARG A 461 -18.12 -14.17 0.98
N ALA A 462 -18.18 -15.25 1.76
CA ALA A 462 -19.12 -16.34 1.54
C ALA A 462 -20.58 -15.88 1.63
N MET A 463 -20.90 -15.01 2.61
CA MET A 463 -22.24 -14.40 2.73
C MET A 463 -22.58 -13.57 1.49
N LEU A 464 -21.63 -12.76 1.02
CA LEU A 464 -21.78 -11.97 -0.21
C LEU A 464 -22.09 -12.88 -1.41
N GLY A 465 -21.29 -13.94 -1.61
CA GLY A 465 -21.48 -14.89 -2.69
C GLY A 465 -22.86 -15.56 -2.66
N LEU A 466 -23.34 -15.93 -1.47
CA LEU A 466 -24.67 -16.51 -1.28
C LEU A 466 -25.77 -15.49 -1.59
N LEU A 467 -25.69 -14.30 -1.00
CA LEU A 467 -26.69 -13.24 -1.17
C LEU A 467 -26.82 -12.80 -2.63
N LEU A 468 -25.71 -12.69 -3.37
CA LEU A 468 -25.75 -12.35 -4.80
C LEU A 468 -26.44 -13.43 -5.64
N ARG A 469 -26.30 -14.72 -5.30
CA ARG A 469 -26.99 -15.84 -5.97
C ARG A 469 -28.47 -15.93 -5.62
N LEU A 470 -28.85 -15.48 -4.42
CA LEU A 470 -30.24 -15.42 -3.98
C LEU A 470 -30.98 -14.17 -4.47
N LYS A 471 -30.26 -13.06 -4.72
CA LYS A 471 -30.83 -11.79 -5.21
C LYS A 471 -31.74 -11.95 -6.43
N PRO A 472 -31.38 -12.67 -7.51
CA PRO A 472 -32.28 -12.88 -8.65
C PRO A 472 -33.44 -13.86 -8.37
N LYS A 473 -33.45 -14.55 -7.22
CA LYS A 473 -34.52 -15.48 -6.81
C LYS A 473 -35.60 -14.82 -5.94
N ALA A 474 -35.46 -13.52 -5.62
CA ALA A 474 -36.47 -12.78 -4.87
C ALA A 474 -36.68 -11.35 -5.36
N THR A 475 -37.93 -10.91 -5.41
CA THR A 475 -38.26 -9.50 -5.74
C THR A 475 -37.81 -8.57 -4.62
N ARG A 476 -37.99 -8.99 -3.36
CA ARG A 476 -37.46 -8.31 -2.17
C ARG A 476 -36.62 -9.31 -1.38
N LEU A 477 -35.33 -9.05 -1.30
CA LEU A 477 -34.38 -9.80 -0.47
C LEU A 477 -33.94 -8.90 0.69
N ALA A 478 -33.97 -9.43 1.91
CA ALA A 478 -33.40 -8.80 3.10
C ALA A 478 -32.52 -9.82 3.83
N ALA A 479 -31.57 -9.31 4.61
CA ALA A 479 -30.80 -10.11 5.56
C ALA A 479 -31.18 -9.74 6.99
N VAL A 480 -31.12 -10.72 7.88
CA VAL A 480 -31.35 -10.56 9.32
C VAL A 480 -30.19 -11.20 10.05
N ALA A 481 -29.53 -10.49 10.95
CA ALA A 481 -28.35 -10.99 11.66
C ALA A 481 -28.27 -10.46 13.09
N GLN A 482 -27.58 -11.19 13.97
CA GLN A 482 -27.36 -10.81 15.36
C GLN A 482 -25.88 -10.97 15.76
N GLY A 483 -25.41 -10.15 16.71
CA GLY A 483 -24.04 -10.27 17.23
C GLY A 483 -22.98 -10.00 16.16
N GLU A 484 -21.93 -10.83 16.10
CA GLU A 484 -20.84 -10.70 15.13
C GLU A 484 -21.32 -10.86 13.67
N TRP A 485 -22.40 -11.62 13.45
CA TRP A 485 -23.00 -11.79 12.14
C TRP A 485 -23.54 -10.48 11.59
N GLY A 486 -23.95 -9.54 12.46
CA GLY A 486 -24.34 -8.20 12.05
C GLY A 486 -23.23 -7.49 11.27
N VAL A 487 -21.99 -7.56 11.78
CA VAL A 487 -20.81 -6.97 11.10
C VAL A 487 -20.52 -7.67 9.79
N LEU A 488 -20.37 -9.00 9.82
CA LEU A 488 -19.98 -9.80 8.64
C LEU A 488 -21.02 -9.71 7.52
N CYS A 489 -22.30 -9.86 7.88
CA CYS A 489 -23.42 -9.74 6.95
C CYS A 489 -23.59 -8.30 6.47
N GLY A 490 -23.33 -7.32 7.34
CA GLY A 490 -23.34 -5.91 7.00
C GLY A 490 -22.36 -5.56 5.88
N LEU A 491 -21.13 -6.09 5.92
CA LEU A 491 -20.16 -5.90 4.85
C LEU A 491 -20.70 -6.44 3.50
N ALA A 492 -21.24 -7.66 3.51
CA ALA A 492 -21.83 -8.28 2.33
C ALA A 492 -23.05 -7.49 1.80
N CYS A 493 -23.97 -7.11 2.70
CA CYS A 493 -25.18 -6.36 2.40
C CYS A 493 -24.87 -4.96 1.87
N ALA A 494 -23.87 -4.29 2.42
CA ALA A 494 -23.39 -3.02 1.91
C ALA A 494 -22.97 -3.16 0.44
N VAL A 495 -22.02 -4.02 0.09
CA VAL A 495 -21.60 -4.09 -1.33
C VAL A 495 -22.68 -4.66 -2.25
N ALA A 496 -23.50 -5.61 -1.78
CA ALA A 496 -24.60 -6.19 -2.54
C ALA A 496 -25.83 -5.29 -2.65
N GLN A 497 -25.89 -4.19 -1.89
CA GLN A 497 -27.06 -3.31 -1.76
C GLN A 497 -28.32 -4.11 -1.42
N ILE A 498 -28.24 -4.85 -0.31
CA ILE A 498 -29.34 -5.63 0.27
C ILE A 498 -29.64 -5.04 1.66
N PRO A 499 -30.90 -4.75 2.02
CA PRO A 499 -31.25 -4.27 3.35
C PRO A 499 -30.85 -5.27 4.43
N LEU A 500 -30.25 -4.77 5.52
CA LEU A 500 -29.91 -5.55 6.71
C LEU A 500 -30.74 -5.09 7.93
N ASP A 501 -31.42 -6.04 8.57
CA ASP A 501 -31.93 -5.91 9.94
C ASP A 501 -30.92 -6.54 10.91
N ALA A 502 -30.11 -5.69 11.53
CA ALA A 502 -29.07 -6.11 12.47
C ALA A 502 -29.52 -5.90 13.92
N GLN A 503 -29.49 -6.97 14.71
CA GLN A 503 -29.97 -7.02 16.09
C GLN A 503 -28.76 -7.17 17.03
N GLU A 504 -28.69 -6.39 18.11
CA GLU A 504 -27.67 -6.55 19.17
C GLU A 504 -26.24 -6.75 18.60
N VAL A 505 -25.80 -5.86 17.70
CA VAL A 505 -24.50 -6.01 17.04
C VAL A 505 -23.38 -5.81 18.06
N ALA A 506 -22.76 -6.93 18.42
CA ALA A 506 -21.66 -7.01 19.34
C ALA A 506 -20.70 -8.12 18.90
N GLU A 507 -19.41 -7.84 18.95
CA GLU A 507 -18.35 -8.82 18.70
C GLU A 507 -18.02 -9.52 20.02
N SER A 508 -18.16 -10.84 20.10
CA SER A 508 -17.75 -11.62 21.28
C SER A 508 -16.24 -11.55 21.51
N SER A 509 -15.49 -11.39 20.43
CA SER A 509 -14.06 -11.10 20.37
C SER A 509 -13.77 -10.30 19.10
N PRO A 510 -12.71 -9.47 19.06
CA PRO A 510 -12.40 -8.67 17.88
C PRO A 510 -12.33 -9.51 16.59
N LEU A 511 -13.15 -9.17 15.60
CA LEU A 511 -13.06 -9.73 14.25
C LEU A 511 -11.78 -9.27 13.55
N ASP A 512 -11.12 -10.19 12.84
CA ASP A 512 -9.93 -9.92 12.03
C ASP A 512 -10.32 -9.43 10.65
N LEU A 513 -10.76 -8.17 10.62
CA LEU A 513 -11.16 -7.46 9.41
C LEU A 513 -10.19 -6.30 9.19
N PRO A 514 -9.14 -6.47 8.37
CA PRO A 514 -8.17 -5.41 8.13
C PRO A 514 -8.83 -4.12 7.63
N CYS A 515 -8.42 -2.99 8.19
CA CYS A 515 -8.94 -1.65 7.90
C CYS A 515 -10.44 -1.44 8.22
N TYR A 516 -11.10 -2.32 8.98
CA TYR A 516 -12.51 -2.15 9.35
C TYR A 516 -12.76 -0.87 10.17
N GLU A 517 -11.96 -0.63 11.20
CA GLU A 517 -12.07 0.61 11.99
C GLU A 517 -11.63 1.83 11.17
N ARG A 518 -10.71 1.63 10.23
CA ARG A 518 -10.20 2.70 9.35
C ARG A 518 -11.29 3.38 8.54
N ILE A 519 -12.33 2.64 8.15
CA ILE A 519 -13.49 3.15 7.40
C ILE A 519 -14.64 3.60 8.32
N GLY A 520 -14.45 3.60 9.64
CA GLY A 520 -15.47 3.97 10.61
C GLY A 520 -16.31 2.82 11.15
N GLY A 521 -15.85 1.58 10.97
CA GLY A 521 -16.42 0.39 11.59
C GLY A 521 -17.92 0.22 11.32
N TRP A 522 -18.64 -0.20 12.35
CA TRP A 522 -20.05 -0.59 12.25
C TRP A 522 -20.95 0.54 11.74
N GLU A 523 -20.74 1.78 12.20
CA GLU A 523 -21.59 2.90 11.80
C GLU A 523 -21.54 3.16 10.28
N THR A 524 -20.36 2.97 9.66
CA THR A 524 -20.23 3.05 8.19
C THR A 524 -20.96 1.89 7.51
N VAL A 525 -20.79 0.67 8.01
CA VAL A 525 -21.44 -0.52 7.45
C VAL A 525 -22.96 -0.42 7.56
N GLN A 526 -23.46 -0.06 8.74
CA GLN A 526 -24.87 0.15 9.01
C GLN A 526 -25.44 1.20 8.05
N ARG A 527 -24.81 2.37 7.93
CA ARG A 527 -25.27 3.42 7.01
C ARG A 527 -25.39 2.93 5.56
N LEU A 528 -24.45 2.10 5.09
CA LEU A 528 -24.46 1.57 3.72
C LEU A 528 -25.47 0.43 3.51
N ALA A 529 -25.76 -0.34 4.56
CA ALA A 529 -26.61 -1.53 4.52
C ALA A 529 -28.07 -1.25 4.93
N SER A 530 -28.34 -0.17 5.65
CA SER A 530 -29.70 0.25 6.00
C SER A 530 -30.48 0.78 4.79
N GLY A 531 -29.79 1.29 3.76
CA GLY A 531 -30.39 1.85 2.55
C GLY A 531 -31.11 3.18 2.82
N ALA A 532 -30.81 4.17 1.97
CA ALA A 532 -31.40 5.51 1.95
C ALA A 532 -32.93 5.52 1.75
#